data_AF-A0A2H6H3L1-F1
#
_entry.id   AF-A0A2H6H3L1-F1
#
_cell.length_a   1.000
_cell.length_b   1.000
_cell.length_c   1.000
_cell.angle_alpha   90.00
_cell.angle_beta   90.00
_cell.angle_gamma   90.00
#
_symmetry.space_group_name_H-M   'P 1'
#
loop_
_entity.id
_entity.type
_entity.pdbx_description
1 polymer ?
#
loop_
_entity_poly.entity_id
_entity_poly.type
_entity_poly.pdbx_seq_one_letter_code
_entity_poly.pdbx_strand_id
1 'polypeptide(L)'
;MDIEEFYLGGALNPTTGKHDPAKPVLYERHRLTTHGVIVGMTGSGKTGLGIIALEEALLSGIPVLAIDPKGDIGNLLLTFPRLDAHDFRPWIDEGEAHRKGEDVDTLASMAKPRDRYRAKID
;
A
#
# COMPACT_ATOMS: atom_id res chain seq x y z
N MET A 1 13.08 8.19 -15.60
CA MET A 1 12.73 9.61 -15.41
C MET A 1 13.27 9.93 -14.04
N ASP A 2 14.24 10.84 -13.92
CA ASP A 2 14.83 11.15 -12.62
C ASP A 2 13.84 12.02 -11.85
N ILE A 3 13.07 11.39 -10.97
CA ILE A 3 12.14 12.07 -10.07
C ILE A 3 12.97 12.53 -8.87
N GLU A 4 13.04 13.83 -8.62
CA GLU A 4 13.82 14.42 -7.52
C GLU A 4 13.00 14.65 -6.24
N GLU A 5 11.67 14.61 -6.35
CA GLU A 5 10.74 14.90 -5.27
C GLU A 5 9.72 13.78 -5.15
N PHE A 6 9.45 13.35 -3.93
CA PHE A 6 8.35 12.44 -3.63
C PHE A 6 7.08 13.24 -3.43
N TYR A 7 6.00 12.87 -4.11
CA TYR A 7 4.66 13.34 -3.78
C TYR A 7 4.16 12.67 -2.50
N LEU A 8 3.85 13.45 -1.46
CA LEU A 8 3.37 12.94 -0.17
C LEU A 8 1.87 13.16 0.08
N GLY A 9 1.13 13.63 -0.93
CA GLY A 9 -0.29 13.94 -0.83
C GLY A 9 -0.63 15.40 -1.08
N GLY A 10 -1.89 15.77 -0.84
CA GLY A 10 -2.34 17.16 -0.91
C GLY A 10 -2.19 17.89 0.43
N ALA A 11 -1.94 19.20 0.36
CA ALA A 11 -1.73 20.03 1.54
C ALA A 11 -3.01 20.14 2.38
N LEU A 12 -2.84 20.29 3.69
CA LEU A 12 -3.94 20.66 4.58
C LEU A 12 -3.97 22.17 4.73
N ASN A 13 -5.16 22.77 4.62
CA ASN A 13 -5.36 24.15 4.99
C ASN A 13 -5.14 24.29 6.51
N PRO A 14 -4.17 25.09 6.97
CA PRO A 14 -3.77 25.11 8.39
C PRO A 14 -4.85 25.72 9.30
N THR A 15 -5.77 26.50 8.75
CA THR A 15 -6.86 27.14 9.50
C THR A 15 -8.08 26.22 9.63
N THR A 16 -8.42 25.50 8.57
CA THR A 16 -9.67 24.73 8.48
C THR A 16 -9.46 23.22 8.63
N GLY A 17 -8.22 22.74 8.55
CA GLY A 17 -7.89 21.32 8.49
C GLY A 17 -8.35 20.61 7.23
N LYS A 18 -8.92 21.33 6.25
CA LYS A 18 -9.41 20.73 5.01
C LYS A 18 -8.26 20.37 4.08
N HIS A 19 -8.34 19.17 3.53
CA HIS A 19 -7.43 18.67 2.49
C HIS A 19 -7.69 19.39 1.16
N ASP A 20 -6.61 19.86 0.53
CA ASP A 20 -6.60 20.50 -0.78
C ASP A 20 -5.74 19.68 -1.75
N PRO A 21 -6.35 18.78 -2.54
CA PRO A 21 -5.62 17.91 -3.47
C PRO A 21 -4.99 18.68 -4.64
N ALA A 22 -5.41 19.93 -4.90
CA ALA A 22 -4.81 20.76 -5.94
C ALA A 22 -3.45 21.35 -5.52
N LYS A 23 -3.06 21.21 -4.25
CA LYS A 23 -1.79 21.68 -3.71
C LYS A 23 -0.93 20.49 -3.28
N PRO A 24 -0.06 19.97 -4.16
CA PRO A 24 0.77 18.83 -3.82
C PRO A 24 1.79 19.21 -2.73
N VAL A 25 2.02 18.29 -1.81
CA VAL A 25 3.16 18.31 -0.89
C VAL A 25 4.25 17.49 -1.53
N LEU A 26 5.30 18.17 -2.00
CA LEU A 26 6.47 17.55 -2.60
C LEU A 26 7.61 17.56 -1.59
N TYR A 27 8.35 16.45 -1.51
CA TYR A 27 9.45 16.29 -0.56
C TYR A 27 10.73 15.87 -1.29
N GLU A 28 11.79 16.65 -1.12
CA GLU A 28 13.11 16.39 -1.69
C GLU A 28 13.65 15.02 -1.23
N ARG A 29 13.73 14.05 -2.16
CA ARG A 29 14.04 12.65 -1.82
C ARG A 29 15.42 12.48 -1.20
N HIS A 30 16.39 13.33 -1.55
CA HIS A 30 17.76 13.26 -1.03
C HIS A 30 17.84 13.56 0.47
N ARG A 31 16.80 14.18 1.06
CA ARG A 31 16.69 14.41 2.51
C ARG A 31 16.25 13.15 3.28
N LEU A 32 15.75 12.11 2.61
CA LEU A 32 15.39 10.83 3.23
C LEU A 32 16.60 9.91 3.50
N THR A 33 17.82 10.40 3.25
CA THR A 33 19.07 9.65 3.49
C THR A 33 19.44 9.52 4.97
N THR A 34 18.82 10.32 5.86
CA THR A 34 19.11 10.36 7.30
C THR A 34 17.98 9.81 8.15
N HIS A 35 17.39 8.68 7.73
CA HIS A 35 16.27 7.99 8.38
C HIS A 35 14.98 8.84 8.49
N GLY A 36 13.83 8.19 8.45
CA GLY A 36 12.53 8.81 8.64
C GLY A 36 11.69 8.00 9.61
N VAL A 37 10.79 8.67 10.34
CA VAL A 37 9.82 8.00 11.21
C VAL A 37 8.44 8.56 10.95
N ILE A 38 7.46 7.67 10.77
CA ILE A 38 6.05 8.02 10.63
C ILE A 38 5.34 7.59 11.92
N VAL A 39 4.82 8.57 12.67
CA VAL A 39 4.15 8.34 13.95
C VAL A 39 2.68 8.78 13.92
N GLY A 40 1.85 8.19 14.77
CA GLY A 40 0.41 8.47 14.81
C GLY A 40 -0.42 7.30 15.33
N MET A 41 -1.69 7.57 15.67
CA MET A 41 -2.63 6.55 16.16
C MET A 41 -3.13 5.62 15.04
N THR A 42 -3.72 4.47 15.38
CA THR A 42 -4.37 3.60 14.39
C THR A 42 -5.44 4.39 13.61
N GLY A 43 -5.51 4.17 12.29
CA GLY A 43 -6.43 4.91 11.41
C GLY A 43 -5.96 6.31 11.00
N SER A 44 -4.82 6.80 11.50
CA SER A 44 -4.28 8.13 11.14
C SER A 44 -3.59 8.20 9.77
N GLY A 45 -3.61 7.11 8.99
CA GLY A 45 -3.00 7.07 7.65
C GLY A 45 -1.50 6.74 7.59
N LYS A 46 -0.86 6.31 8.69
CA LYS A 46 0.59 5.96 8.68
C LYS A 46 0.99 4.97 7.58
N THR A 47 0.25 3.87 7.47
CA THR A 47 0.50 2.84 6.44
C THR A 47 0.31 3.42 5.05
N GLY A 48 -0.72 4.23 4.83
CA GLY A 48 -0.96 4.91 3.56
C GLY A 48 0.18 5.85 3.17
N LEU A 49 0.68 6.67 4.10
CA LEU A 49 1.83 7.54 3.84
C LEU A 49 3.11 6.75 3.53
N GLY A 50 3.33 5.63 4.24
CA GLY A 50 4.45 4.73 3.95
C GLY A 50 4.36 4.10 2.55
N ILE A 51 3.15 3.70 2.13
CA ILE A 51 2.88 3.17 0.79
C ILE A 51 3.16 4.25 -0.27
N ILE A 52 2.70 5.47 -0.07
CA ILE A 52 2.98 6.59 -0.98
C ILE A 52 4.50 6.78 -1.13
N ALA A 53 5.24 6.87 -0.02
CA ALA A 53 6.69 7.03 -0.07
C ALA A 53 7.40 5.85 -0.77
N LEU A 54 6.90 4.62 -0.58
CA LEU A 54 7.39 3.43 -1.27
C LEU A 54 7.14 3.50 -2.77
N GLU A 55 5.92 3.85 -3.20
CA GLU A 55 5.56 3.99 -4.62
C GLU A 55 6.41 5.07 -5.30
N GLU A 56 6.59 6.24 -4.67
CA GLU A 56 7.44 7.32 -5.19
C GLU A 56 8.91 6.91 -5.31
N ALA A 57 9.44 6.15 -4.33
CA ALA A 57 10.79 5.59 -4.41
C ALA A 57 10.95 4.64 -5.59
N LEU A 58 9.99 3.71 -5.78
CA LEU A 58 10.00 2.77 -6.90
C LEU A 58 9.87 3.49 -8.26
N LEU A 59 9.00 4.49 -8.37
CA LEU A 59 8.85 5.33 -9.56
C LEU A 59 10.13 6.11 -9.89
N SER A 60 10.88 6.49 -8.87
CA SER A 60 12.19 7.15 -8.98
C SER A 60 13.33 6.18 -9.32
N GLY A 61 13.06 4.88 -9.49
CA GLY A 61 14.08 3.86 -9.73
C GLY A 61 14.96 3.55 -8.52
N ILE A 62 14.53 3.93 -7.31
CA ILE A 62 15.27 3.66 -6.08
C ILE A 62 14.92 2.25 -5.60
N PRO A 63 15.91 1.36 -5.40
CA PRO A 63 15.65 0.03 -4.89
C PRO A 63 15.17 0.09 -3.44
N VAL A 64 14.11 -0.65 -3.11
CA VAL A 64 13.52 -0.67 -1.76
C VAL A 64 13.54 -2.07 -1.18
N LEU A 65 14.03 -2.19 0.06
CA LEU A 65 13.82 -3.35 0.91
C LEU A 65 12.76 -2.99 1.95
N ALA A 66 11.57 -3.59 1.84
CA ALA A 66 10.49 -3.42 2.79
C ALA A 66 10.44 -4.61 3.75
N ILE A 67 10.47 -4.35 5.06
CA ILE A 67 10.23 -5.36 6.10
C ILE A 67 8.82 -5.12 6.64
N ASP A 68 7.92 -6.04 6.31
CA ASP A 68 6.51 -5.90 6.60
C ASP A 68 6.00 -7.06 7.47
N PRO A 69 6.12 -6.95 8.81
CA PRO A 69 5.66 -8.00 9.71
C PRO A 69 4.12 -8.13 9.76
N LYS A 70 3.37 -7.21 9.13
CA LYS A 70 1.91 -7.23 9.12
C LYS A 70 1.31 -7.78 7.82
N GLY A 71 2.09 -7.81 6.73
CA GLY A 71 1.62 -8.20 5.39
C GLY A 71 0.83 -7.11 4.66
N ASP A 72 0.72 -5.90 5.22
CA ASP A 72 -0.06 -4.79 4.67
C ASP A 72 0.55 -4.20 3.39
N ILE A 73 1.88 -4.30 3.21
CA ILE A 73 2.64 -3.83 2.05
C ILE A 73 2.67 -4.88 0.95
N GLY A 74 2.78 -6.18 1.29
CA GLY A 74 2.74 -7.26 0.30
C GLY A 74 1.48 -7.23 -0.58
N ASN A 75 0.39 -6.77 0.03
CA ASN A 75 -0.89 -6.43 -0.59
C ASN A 75 -0.82 -5.48 -1.81
N LEU A 76 0.22 -4.65 -1.93
CA LEU A 76 0.45 -3.84 -3.14
C LEU A 76 0.73 -4.70 -4.38
N LEU A 77 1.16 -5.95 -4.21
CA LEU A 77 1.35 -6.89 -5.31
C LEU A 77 0.02 -7.40 -5.88
N LEU A 78 -1.08 -7.24 -5.15
CA LEU A 78 -2.43 -7.68 -5.56
C LEU A 78 -3.15 -6.64 -6.46
N THR A 79 -2.39 -5.82 -7.19
CA THR A 79 -2.91 -4.75 -8.04
C THR A 79 -3.08 -5.22 -9.48
N PHE A 80 -3.92 -6.23 -9.68
CA PHE A 80 -4.13 -6.80 -10.99
C PHE A 80 -4.98 -5.88 -11.89
N PRO A 81 -4.73 -5.84 -13.21
CA PRO A 81 -5.50 -4.97 -14.10
C PRO A 81 -7.00 -5.26 -14.14
N ARG A 82 -7.38 -6.53 -13.98
CA ARG A 82 -8.78 -6.97 -14.10
C ARG A 82 -9.42 -7.32 -12.76
N LEU A 83 -8.61 -7.72 -11.77
CA LEU A 83 -9.03 -8.08 -10.42
C LEU A 83 -10.02 -9.26 -10.43
N ASP A 84 -9.74 -10.27 -11.26
CA ASP A 84 -10.61 -11.44 -11.39
C ASP A 84 -10.14 -12.54 -10.43
N ALA A 85 -11.03 -13.48 -10.11
CA ALA A 85 -10.73 -14.62 -9.21
C ALA A 85 -9.41 -15.34 -9.55
N HIS A 86 -9.13 -15.55 -10.83
CA HIS A 86 -7.90 -16.22 -11.27
C HIS A 86 -6.61 -15.48 -10.90
N ASP A 87 -6.67 -14.15 -10.75
CA ASP A 87 -5.51 -13.33 -10.38
C ASP A 87 -5.18 -13.52 -8.90
N PHE A 88 -6.21 -13.72 -8.06
CA PHE A 88 -6.09 -13.92 -6.62
C PHE A 88 -5.75 -15.35 -6.24
N ARG A 89 -6.18 -16.33 -7.04
CA ARG A 89 -6.01 -17.77 -6.76
C ARG A 89 -4.59 -18.17 -6.33
N PRO A 90 -3.48 -17.70 -6.96
CA PRO A 90 -2.12 -18.06 -6.55
C PRO A 90 -1.70 -17.53 -5.17
N TRP A 91 -2.45 -16.57 -4.62
CA TRP A 91 -2.16 -15.88 -3.38
C TRP A 91 -3.08 -16.32 -2.23
N ILE A 92 -4.00 -17.26 -2.49
CA ILE A 92 -4.88 -17.83 -1.47
C ILE A 92 -4.17 -18.98 -0.76
N ASP A 93 -4.14 -18.93 0.57
CA ASP A 93 -3.66 -20.03 1.42
C ASP A 93 -4.67 -21.20 1.40
N GLU A 94 -4.21 -22.38 0.97
CA GLU A 94 -5.05 -23.59 0.94
C GLU A 94 -5.52 -23.99 2.35
N GLY A 95 -4.68 -23.75 3.36
CA GLY A 95 -5.02 -24.01 4.76
C GLY A 95 -6.17 -23.12 5.25
N GLU A 96 -6.23 -21.86 4.81
CA GLU A 96 -7.30 -20.92 5.13
C GLU A 96 -8.60 -21.34 4.47
N ALA A 97 -8.55 -21.71 3.19
CA ALA A 97 -9.70 -22.26 2.48
C ALA A 97 -10.27 -23.47 3.25
N HIS A 98 -9.40 -24.42 3.62
CA HIS A 98 -9.80 -25.60 4.39
C HIS A 98 -10.39 -25.26 5.77
N ARG A 99 -9.78 -24.32 6.52
CA ARG A 99 -10.31 -23.85 7.82
C ARG A 99 -11.69 -23.21 7.70
N LYS A 100 -11.98 -22.58 6.57
CA LYS A 100 -13.29 -21.99 6.26
C LYS A 100 -14.28 -22.99 5.67
N GLY A 101 -13.85 -24.22 5.38
CA GLY A 101 -14.68 -25.24 4.74
C GLY A 101 -14.96 -24.97 3.26
N GLU A 102 -14.16 -24.10 2.63
CA GLU A 102 -14.28 -23.71 1.23
C GLU A 102 -13.10 -24.28 0.43
N ASP A 103 -13.24 -24.39 -0.89
CA ASP A 103 -12.10 -24.64 -1.78
C ASP A 103 -11.41 -23.33 -2.20
N VAL A 104 -10.20 -23.44 -2.74
CA VAL A 104 -9.35 -22.31 -3.12
C VAL A 104 -9.99 -21.44 -4.20
N ASP A 105 -10.66 -22.06 -5.18
CA ASP A 105 -11.31 -21.36 -6.29
C ASP A 105 -12.53 -20.58 -5.80
N THR A 106 -13.30 -21.16 -4.90
CA THR A 106 -14.42 -20.51 -4.21
C THR A 106 -13.93 -19.32 -3.40
N LEU A 107 -12.86 -19.46 -2.60
CA LEU A 107 -12.31 -18.35 -1.81
C LEU A 107 -11.74 -17.22 -2.71
N ALA A 108 -11.08 -17.58 -3.81
CA ALA A 108 -10.56 -16.62 -4.78
C ALA A 108 -11.69 -15.83 -5.47
N SER A 109 -12.83 -16.46 -5.75
CA SER A 109 -14.01 -15.79 -6.32
C SER A 109 -14.66 -14.78 -5.37
N MET A 110 -14.45 -14.94 -4.05
CA MET A 110 -14.97 -14.03 -3.03
C MET A 110 -14.04 -12.85 -2.76
N ALA A 111 -12.79 -12.88 -3.25
CA ALA A 111 -11.83 -11.81 -3.08
C ALA A 111 -12.36 -10.51 -3.72
N LYS A 112 -12.49 -9.45 -2.92
CA LYS A 112 -12.95 -8.15 -3.40
C LYS A 112 -11.76 -7.22 -3.61
N PRO A 113 -11.88 -6.22 -4.51
CA PRO A 113 -10.88 -5.16 -4.63
C PRO A 113 -10.55 -4.44 -3.31
N ARG A 114 -11.48 -4.41 -2.35
CA ARG A 114 -11.28 -3.83 -1.01
C ARG A 114 -10.46 -4.71 -0.06
N ASP A 115 -10.35 -6.00 -0.36
CA ASP A 115 -9.54 -6.93 0.43
C ASP A 115 -8.04 -6.77 0.12
N ARG A 116 -7.71 -5.96 -0.91
CA ARG A 116 -6.35 -5.52 -1.24
C ARG A 116 -5.59 -4.88 -0.09
N TYR A 117 -6.23 -4.40 0.97
CA TYR A 117 -5.55 -3.87 2.17
C TYR A 117 -5.88 -4.66 3.46
N ARG A 118 -6.41 -5.87 3.31
CA ARG A 118 -6.85 -6.74 4.40
C ARG A 118 -6.45 -8.19 4.25
N ALA A 119 -6.01 -8.61 3.07
CA ALA A 119 -5.45 -9.93 2.87
C ALA A 119 -4.15 -10.04 3.68
N LYS A 120 -4.04 -11.09 4.47
CA LYS A 120 -2.77 -11.49 5.08
C LYS A 120 -2.09 -12.36 4.04
N ILE A 121 -1.01 -11.87 3.48
CA ILE A 121 -0.10 -12.68 2.68
C ILE A 121 0.87 -13.26 3.71
N ASP A 122 0.70 -14.55 4.04
CA ASP A 122 1.62 -15.32 4.87
C ASP A 122 2.80 -15.85 4.04
#